data_AF-A0A973EDY6-F1
#
_entry.id   AF-A0A973EDY6-F1
#
_cell.length_a   1.000
_cell.length_b   1.000
_cell.length_c   1.000
_cell.angle_alpha   90.00
_cell.angle_beta   90.00
_cell.angle_gamma   90.00
#
_symmetry.space_group_name_H-M   'P 1'
#
loop_
_entity.id
_entity.type
_entity.pdbx_description
1 polymer ?
#
loop_
_entity_poly.entity_id
_entity_poly.type
_entity_poly.pdbx_seq_one_letter_code
_entity_poly.pdbx_strand_id
1 'polypeptide(L)'
;AVFAVDRYEALARKDIDPVAGLTDRVGRPPLSGPLYVYAQMPMGEEFQRFQDSVMFGGAPDLERRTEYWVRHSDAREAILAQAQPLASVLARLPEHEALIRDLATQVNQPLGEMVFVPLLGKDDRDFLAVLDPLTAEITAVAPTGSWVWQDFAKEP
;
A
#
# COMPACT_ATOMS: atom_id res chain seq x y z
N ALA A 1 0.16 5.35 5.94
CA ALA A 1 0.39 4.04 5.31
C ALA A 1 1.39 4.24 4.18
N VAL A 2 2.29 3.28 3.99
CA VAL A 2 3.39 3.36 3.03
C VAL A 2 3.17 2.30 1.98
N PHE A 3 3.11 2.67 0.70
CA PHE A 3 3.15 1.70 -0.39
C PHE A 3 4.60 1.30 -0.65
N ALA A 4 4.92 0.01 -0.57
CA ALA A 4 6.24 -0.50 -0.90
C ALA A 4 6.09 -1.80 -1.70
N VAL A 5 6.82 -1.89 -2.82
CA VAL A 5 6.85 -3.02 -3.75
C VAL A 5 5.48 -3.30 -4.40
N ASP A 6 4.53 -3.83 -3.65
CA ASP A 6 3.23 -4.33 -4.13
C ASP A 6 2.06 -4.09 -3.15
N ARG A 7 2.30 -3.49 -1.98
CA ARG A 7 1.29 -3.34 -0.93
C ARG A 7 1.47 -2.09 -0.09
N TYR A 8 0.39 -1.72 0.59
CA TYR A 8 0.47 -0.78 1.70
C TYR A 8 0.82 -1.47 3.02
N GLU A 9 1.59 -0.79 3.86
CA GLU A 9 1.74 -1.12 5.27
C GLU A 9 1.32 0.06 6.17
N ALA A 10 0.54 -0.26 7.21
CA ALA A 10 0.10 0.70 8.22
C ALA A 10 1.17 0.89 9.32
N LEU A 11 2.09 1.82 9.09
CA LEU A 11 3.13 2.19 10.07
C LEU A 11 2.64 3.23 11.09
N ALA A 12 3.01 3.06 12.36
CA ALA A 12 2.86 4.13 13.35
C ALA A 12 4.08 5.05 13.30
N ARG A 13 3.90 6.32 13.69
CA ARG A 13 4.97 7.33 13.69
C ARG A 13 6.21 6.93 14.51
N LYS A 14 6.05 6.08 15.52
CA LYS A 14 7.15 5.57 16.35
C LYS A 14 7.98 4.49 15.65
N ASP A 15 7.47 3.93 14.56
CA ASP A 15 8.04 2.79 13.83
C ASP A 15 8.81 3.22 12.57
N ILE A 16 9.08 4.53 12.41
CA ILE A 16 9.72 5.14 11.24
C ILE A 16 10.91 6.01 11.66
N ASP A 17 11.96 6.02 10.85
CA ASP A 17 13.14 6.84 11.11
C ASP A 17 12.85 8.30 10.75
N PRO A 18 12.93 9.27 11.68
CA PRO A 18 12.61 10.65 11.37
C PRO A 18 13.74 11.31 10.58
N VAL A 19 13.44 11.79 9.36
CA VAL A 19 14.36 12.63 8.59
C VAL A 19 13.93 14.10 8.59
N ALA A 20 14.90 15.00 8.55
CA ALA A 20 14.65 16.42 8.38
C ALA A 20 14.00 16.70 7.02
N GLY A 21 13.04 17.63 6.97
CA GLY A 21 12.36 18.01 5.73
C GLY A 21 11.36 16.97 5.19
N LEU A 22 11.02 15.92 5.95
CA LEU A 22 10.07 14.89 5.52
C LEU A 22 8.75 15.51 5.04
N THR A 23 8.21 16.47 5.81
CA THR A 23 6.96 17.16 5.46
C THR A 23 7.02 17.91 4.14
N ASP A 24 8.17 18.46 3.77
CA ASP A 24 8.32 19.18 2.50
C ASP A 24 8.39 18.19 1.33
N ARG A 25 8.96 17.00 1.57
CA ARG A 25 9.07 15.93 0.57
C ARG A 25 7.77 15.18 0.31
N VAL A 26 7.05 14.81 1.36
CA VAL A 26 5.88 13.92 1.25
C VAL A 26 4.56 14.59 1.58
N GLY A 27 4.59 15.86 2.00
CA GLY A 27 3.42 16.62 2.43
C GLY A 27 3.16 16.50 3.94
N ARG A 28 2.12 17.22 4.38
CA ARG A 28 1.66 17.19 5.77
C ARG A 28 0.65 16.07 5.95
N PRO A 29 0.68 15.35 7.09
CA PRO A 29 -0.42 14.47 7.46
C PRO A 29 -1.75 15.25 7.46
N PRO A 30 -2.84 14.65 6.96
CA PRO A 30 -4.16 15.26 7.05
C PRO A 30 -4.59 15.40 8.52
N LEU A 31 -5.55 16.29 8.78
CA LEU A 31 -6.13 16.46 10.13
C LEU A 31 -6.77 15.18 10.66
N SER A 32 -7.32 14.37 9.76
CA SER A 32 -7.92 13.08 10.04
C SER A 32 -7.44 12.05 9.02
N GLY A 33 -7.02 10.89 9.50
CA GLY A 33 -6.55 9.78 8.67
C GLY A 33 -5.03 9.70 8.54
N PRO A 34 -4.53 8.66 7.86
CA PRO A 34 -3.10 8.46 7.68
C PRO A 34 -2.53 9.39 6.61
N LEU A 35 -1.24 9.68 6.71
CA LEU A 35 -0.46 10.16 5.57
C LEU A 35 -0.19 8.96 4.64
N TYR A 36 -0.50 9.11 3.35
CA TYR A 36 -0.17 8.12 2.33
C TYR A 36 1.11 8.54 1.61
N VAL A 37 2.05 7.62 1.49
CA VAL A 37 3.34 7.82 0.82
C VAL A 37 3.70 6.58 0.02
N TYR A 38 4.61 6.75 -0.94
CA TYR A 38 5.24 5.66 -1.65
C TYR A 38 6.70 5.58 -1.22
N ALA A 39 7.17 4.38 -0.83
CA ALA A 39 8.58 4.13 -0.59
C ALA A 39 9.22 3.68 -1.90
N GLN A 40 10.02 4.55 -2.48
CA GLN A 40 10.65 4.35 -3.78
C GLN A 40 11.90 3.50 -3.62
N MET A 41 11.92 2.35 -4.31
CA MET A 41 13.11 1.52 -4.38
C MET A 41 14.26 2.32 -5.02
N PRO A 42 15.42 2.46 -4.34
CA PRO A 42 16.57 3.11 -4.94
C PRO A 42 17.07 2.31 -6.15
N MET A 43 17.79 2.99 -7.06
CA MET A 43 18.29 2.41 -8.30
C MET A 43 19.82 2.57 -8.40
N GLY A 44 20.45 1.77 -9.27
CA GLY A 44 21.90 1.87 -9.53
C GLY A 44 22.76 1.51 -8.31
N GLU A 45 23.80 2.30 -8.05
CA GLU A 45 24.71 2.05 -6.91
C GLU A 45 24.00 2.17 -5.56
N GLU A 46 23.00 3.05 -5.45
CA GLU A 46 22.26 3.24 -4.22
C GLU A 46 21.42 2.00 -3.87
N PHE A 47 20.94 1.28 -4.89
CA PHE A 47 20.27 0.00 -4.70
C PHE A 47 21.17 -1.05 -4.05
N GLN A 48 22.44 -1.12 -4.47
CA GLN A 48 23.41 -2.05 -3.88
C GLN A 48 23.68 -1.69 -2.42
N ARG A 49 23.91 -0.40 -2.12
CA ARG A 49 24.08 0.06 -0.73
C ARG A 49 22.86 -0.22 0.14
N PHE A 50 21.66 -0.02 -0.41
CA PHE A 50 20.41 -0.36 0.25
C PHE A 50 20.35 -1.85 0.58
N GLN A 51 20.57 -2.73 -0.41
CA GLN A 51 20.57 -4.18 -0.20
C GLN A 51 21.60 -4.62 0.84
N ASP A 52 22.84 -4.14 0.72
CA ASP A 52 23.90 -4.47 1.67
C ASP A 52 23.53 -4.04 3.10
N SER A 53 22.92 -2.86 3.25
CA SER A 53 22.49 -2.34 4.56
C SER A 53 21.39 -3.20 5.20
N VAL A 54 20.47 -3.74 4.40
CA VAL A 54 19.39 -4.61 4.89
C VAL A 54 19.95 -6.01 5.20
N MET A 55 20.67 -6.61 4.25
CA MET A 55 21.15 -8.00 4.36
C MET A 55 22.23 -8.20 5.42
N PHE A 56 23.16 -7.23 5.54
CA PHE A 56 24.33 -7.38 6.43
C PHE A 56 24.35 -6.36 7.57
N GLY A 57 23.70 -5.21 7.39
CA GLY A 57 23.70 -4.12 8.38
C GLY A 57 22.54 -4.16 9.37
N GLY A 58 21.52 -5.00 9.14
CA GLY A 58 20.30 -5.03 9.96
C GLY A 58 19.48 -3.73 9.86
N ALA A 59 19.65 -2.96 8.79
CA ALA A 59 18.87 -1.77 8.54
C ALA A 59 17.38 -2.13 8.35
N PRO A 60 16.45 -1.23 8.70
CA PRO A 60 15.02 -1.45 8.47
C PRO A 60 14.71 -1.66 6.98
N ASP A 61 13.60 -2.35 6.72
CA ASP A 61 13.06 -2.52 5.37
C ASP A 61 12.60 -1.18 4.74
N LEU A 62 12.41 -1.21 3.42
CA LEU A 62 12.16 -0.03 2.60
C LEU A 62 11.01 0.85 3.12
N GLU A 63 9.93 0.25 3.60
CA GLU A 63 8.74 0.96 4.07
C GLU A 63 9.03 1.82 5.32
N ARG A 64 10.03 1.48 6.12
CA ARG A 64 10.39 2.20 7.36
C ARG A 64 11.41 3.32 7.15
N ARG A 65 12.03 3.36 5.97
CA ARG A 65 13.12 4.27 5.60
C ARG A 65 12.57 5.52 4.91
N THR A 66 12.30 6.55 5.72
CA THR A 66 11.64 7.77 5.26
C THR A 66 12.47 8.57 4.25
N GLU A 67 13.77 8.32 4.16
CA GLU A 67 14.65 8.87 3.14
C GLU A 67 14.30 8.39 1.72
N TYR A 68 13.56 7.30 1.57
CA TYR A 68 13.06 6.80 0.28
C TYR A 68 11.61 7.16 0.01
N TRP A 69 10.96 7.88 0.93
CA TRP A 69 9.56 8.24 0.74
C TRP A 69 9.39 9.41 -0.22
N VAL A 70 8.44 9.26 -1.12
CA VAL A 70 7.96 10.32 -2.03
C VAL A 70 6.45 10.50 -1.85
N ARG A 71 5.92 11.60 -2.40
CA ARG A 71 4.47 11.81 -2.39
C ARG A 71 3.78 10.66 -3.10
N HIS A 72 2.68 10.22 -2.52
CA HIS A 72 1.86 9.16 -3.09
C HIS A 72 1.39 9.48 -4.52
N SER A 73 0.99 10.74 -4.78
CA SER A 73 0.60 11.22 -6.11
C SER A 73 1.68 11.04 -7.17
N ASP A 74 2.95 11.12 -6.79
CA ASP A 74 4.08 11.07 -7.71
C ASP A 74 4.37 9.60 -8.15
N ALA A 75 3.80 8.62 -7.44
CA ALA A 75 3.99 7.20 -7.69
C ALA A 75 2.76 6.50 -8.28
N ARG A 76 1.78 7.27 -8.77
CA ARG A 76 0.52 6.78 -9.34
C ARG A 76 0.70 5.57 -10.28
N GLU A 77 1.58 5.69 -11.27
CA GLU A 77 1.79 4.63 -12.27
C GLU A 77 2.34 3.34 -11.64
N ALA A 78 3.28 3.47 -10.71
CA ALA A 78 3.87 2.34 -10.01
C ALA A 78 2.84 1.62 -9.11
N ILE A 79 1.97 2.37 -8.44
CA ILE A 79 0.91 1.82 -7.60
C ILE A 79 -0.13 1.08 -8.46
N LEU A 80 -0.62 1.72 -9.53
CA LEU A 80 -1.63 1.12 -10.41
C LEU A 80 -1.10 -0.11 -11.16
N ALA A 81 0.21 -0.18 -11.44
CA ALA A 81 0.83 -1.36 -12.05
C ALA A 81 0.76 -2.62 -11.15
N GLN A 82 0.61 -2.44 -9.84
CA GLN A 82 0.46 -3.55 -8.87
C GLN A 82 -1.00 -3.79 -8.49
N ALA A 83 -1.90 -2.90 -8.88
CA ALA A 83 -3.31 -3.01 -8.54
C ALA A 83 -3.97 -4.17 -9.30
N GLN A 84 -4.87 -4.87 -8.61
CA GLN A 84 -5.66 -5.96 -9.18
C GLN A 84 -7.14 -5.54 -9.28
N PRO A 85 -7.91 -6.08 -10.25
CA PRO A 85 -9.34 -5.82 -10.33
C PRO A 85 -10.04 -6.29 -9.05
N LEU A 86 -10.90 -5.45 -8.45
CA LEU A 86 -11.62 -5.80 -7.22
C LEU A 86 -12.54 -7.00 -7.42
N ALA A 87 -13.11 -7.16 -8.62
CA ALA A 87 -13.88 -8.35 -8.99
C ALA A 87 -13.10 -9.67 -8.86
N SER A 88 -11.76 -9.65 -8.94
CA SER A 88 -10.93 -10.85 -8.74
C SER A 88 -10.96 -11.38 -7.31
N VAL A 89 -11.32 -10.52 -6.34
CA VAL A 89 -11.52 -10.94 -4.94
C VAL A 89 -12.68 -11.90 -4.83
N LEU A 90 -13.78 -11.66 -5.54
CA LEU A 90 -14.96 -12.53 -5.51
C LEU A 90 -14.68 -13.95 -6.02
N ALA A 91 -13.75 -14.08 -6.96
CA ALA A 91 -13.36 -15.39 -7.48
C ALA A 91 -12.54 -16.21 -6.49
N ARG A 92 -11.78 -15.56 -5.60
CA ARG A 92 -10.90 -16.21 -4.62
C ARG A 92 -11.52 -16.33 -3.23
N LEU A 93 -12.32 -15.33 -2.85
CA LEU A 93 -12.92 -15.15 -1.53
C LEU A 93 -14.44 -14.90 -1.69
N PRO A 94 -15.20 -15.89 -2.16
CA PRO A 94 -16.63 -15.74 -2.39
C PRO A 94 -17.40 -15.39 -1.11
N GLU A 95 -16.91 -15.79 0.07
CA GLU A 95 -17.50 -15.45 1.37
C GLU A 95 -17.46 -13.96 1.69
N HIS A 96 -16.60 -13.18 1.01
CA HIS A 96 -16.52 -11.73 1.14
C HIS A 96 -17.43 -10.97 0.16
N GLU A 97 -18.28 -11.66 -0.61
CA GLU A 97 -19.10 -11.04 -1.67
C GLU A 97 -19.97 -9.89 -1.17
N ALA A 98 -20.68 -10.07 -0.06
CA ALA A 98 -21.53 -9.03 0.52
C ALA A 98 -20.73 -7.76 0.85
N LEU A 99 -19.57 -7.94 1.50
CA LEU A 99 -18.67 -6.84 1.87
C LEU A 99 -18.15 -6.09 0.65
N ILE A 100 -17.75 -6.80 -0.41
CA ILE A 100 -17.23 -6.18 -1.64
C ILE A 100 -18.34 -5.44 -2.41
N ARG A 101 -19.56 -5.98 -2.45
CA ARG A 101 -20.72 -5.30 -3.06
C ARG A 101 -21.13 -4.05 -2.29
N ASP A 102 -21.12 -4.12 -0.96
CA ASP A 102 -21.39 -2.96 -0.11
C ASP A 102 -20.34 -1.87 -0.33
N LEU A 103 -19.06 -2.26 -0.47
CA LEU A 103 -17.97 -1.35 -0.77
C LEU A 103 -18.15 -0.63 -2.11
N ALA A 104 -18.51 -1.36 -3.17
CA ALA A 104 -18.81 -0.77 -4.48
C ALA A 104 -19.96 0.24 -4.42
N THR A 105 -20.98 -0.07 -3.61
CA THR A 105 -22.12 0.84 -3.38
C THR A 105 -21.70 2.09 -2.62
N GLN A 106 -20.84 1.96 -1.60
CA GLN A 106 -20.32 3.10 -0.82
C GLN A 106 -19.43 4.03 -1.64
N VAL A 107 -18.57 3.48 -2.49
CA VAL A 107 -17.67 4.25 -3.35
C VAL A 107 -18.40 4.82 -4.58
N ASN A 108 -19.66 4.40 -4.82
CA ASN A 108 -20.46 4.79 -5.98
C ASN A 108 -19.72 4.56 -7.31
N GLN A 109 -19.00 3.43 -7.39
CA GLN A 109 -18.26 2.99 -8.58
C GLN A 109 -18.69 1.58 -8.99
N PRO A 110 -18.76 1.29 -10.30
CA PRO A 110 -18.99 -0.07 -10.77
C PRO A 110 -17.86 -1.00 -10.33
N LEU A 111 -18.20 -2.16 -9.78
CA LEU A 111 -17.21 -3.16 -9.31
C LEU A 111 -16.17 -3.54 -10.38
N GLY A 112 -16.56 -3.53 -11.66
CA GLY A 112 -15.67 -3.84 -12.79
C GLY A 112 -14.61 -2.78 -13.09
N GLU A 113 -14.76 -1.58 -12.54
CA GLU A 113 -13.82 -0.46 -12.72
C GLU A 113 -12.93 -0.24 -11.49
N MET A 114 -13.29 -0.85 -10.36
CA MET A 114 -12.57 -0.71 -9.11
C MET A 114 -11.34 -1.62 -9.11
N VAL A 115 -10.23 -1.08 -8.61
CA VAL A 115 -8.99 -1.82 -8.39
C VAL A 115 -8.61 -1.75 -6.92
N PHE A 116 -7.81 -2.70 -6.48
CA PHE A 116 -7.29 -2.72 -5.13
C PHE A 116 -5.83 -3.11 -5.09
N VAL A 117 -5.18 -2.75 -4.00
CA VAL A 117 -3.93 -3.34 -3.57
C VAL A 117 -4.08 -3.80 -2.12
N PRO A 118 -3.29 -4.77 -1.68
CA PRO A 118 -3.32 -5.19 -0.29
C PRO A 118 -2.85 -4.09 0.66
N LEU A 119 -3.39 -4.10 1.88
CA LEU A 119 -2.98 -3.24 2.97
C LEU A 119 -2.78 -4.09 4.22
N LEU A 120 -1.51 -4.20 4.65
CA LEU A 120 -1.13 -4.88 5.87
C LEU A 120 -1.40 -3.96 7.07
N GLY A 121 -2.30 -4.42 7.93
CA GLY A 121 -2.56 -3.80 9.22
C GLY A 121 -1.62 -4.32 10.31
N LYS A 122 -1.87 -3.88 11.54
CA LYS A 122 -1.23 -4.44 12.73
C LYS A 122 -2.02 -5.63 13.25
N ASP A 123 -1.30 -6.55 13.90
CA ASP A 123 -1.85 -7.73 14.59
C ASP A 123 -2.58 -8.70 13.63
N ASP A 124 -1.93 -9.05 12.51
CA ASP A 124 -2.42 -10.00 11.50
C ASP A 124 -3.79 -9.66 10.92
N ARG A 125 -4.13 -8.37 10.87
CA ARG A 125 -5.34 -7.89 10.20
C ARG A 125 -4.98 -7.36 8.83
N ASP A 126 -5.33 -8.13 7.81
CA ASP A 126 -5.19 -7.68 6.43
C ASP A 126 -6.46 -7.00 5.95
N PHE A 127 -6.22 -6.03 5.08
CA PHE A 127 -7.23 -5.21 4.45
C PHE A 127 -6.97 -5.13 2.94
N LEU A 128 -7.98 -4.71 2.20
CA LEU A 128 -7.84 -4.23 0.84
C LEU A 128 -7.93 -2.72 0.85
N ALA A 129 -6.96 -2.06 0.24
CA ALA A 129 -7.06 -0.65 -0.11
C ALA A 129 -7.63 -0.55 -1.52
N VAL A 130 -8.89 -0.12 -1.63
CA VAL A 130 -9.51 0.17 -2.93
C VAL A 130 -9.01 1.51 -3.41
N LEU A 131 -8.59 1.53 -4.67
CA LEU A 131 -8.01 2.70 -5.30
C LEU A 131 -8.95 3.24 -6.37
N ASP A 132 -8.95 4.55 -6.53
CA ASP A 132 -9.42 5.17 -7.75
C ASP A 132 -8.49 4.76 -8.91
N PRO A 133 -9.02 4.17 -10.00
CA PRO A 133 -8.20 3.62 -11.08
C PRO A 133 -7.52 4.70 -11.93
N LEU A 134 -7.90 5.98 -11.76
CA LEU A 134 -7.32 7.10 -12.49
C LEU A 134 -6.28 7.84 -11.68
N THR A 135 -6.38 7.90 -10.35
CA THR A 135 -5.52 8.73 -9.50
C THR A 135 -4.64 7.92 -8.55
N ALA A 136 -4.93 6.63 -8.37
CA ALA A 136 -4.35 5.75 -7.34
C ALA A 136 -4.71 6.14 -5.89
N GLU A 137 -5.55 7.16 -5.68
CA GLU A 137 -6.00 7.56 -4.35
C GLU A 137 -6.80 6.44 -3.69
N ILE A 138 -6.61 6.23 -2.39
CA ILE A 138 -7.38 5.24 -1.64
C ILE A 138 -8.78 5.80 -1.38
N THR A 139 -9.79 5.18 -2.00
CA THR A 139 -11.20 5.57 -1.87
C THR A 139 -11.91 4.82 -0.75
N ALA A 140 -11.48 3.60 -0.44
CA ALA A 140 -11.99 2.82 0.68
C ALA A 140 -10.97 1.79 1.18
N VAL A 141 -11.17 1.34 2.42
CA VAL A 141 -10.41 0.23 3.01
C VAL A 141 -11.41 -0.78 3.56
N ALA A 142 -11.24 -2.06 3.20
CA ALA A 142 -12.14 -3.12 3.63
C ALA A 142 -11.35 -4.26 4.32
N PRO A 143 -11.82 -4.74 5.49
CA PRO A 143 -11.16 -5.85 6.16
C PRO A 143 -11.37 -7.16 5.39
N THR A 144 -10.35 -7.99 5.35
CA THR A 144 -10.44 -9.31 4.70
C THR A 144 -9.97 -10.47 5.56
N GLY A 145 -9.52 -10.20 6.79
CA GLY A 145 -8.99 -11.23 7.69
C GLY A 145 -7.55 -11.66 7.33
N SER A 146 -6.97 -12.53 8.15
CA SER A 146 -5.51 -12.78 8.23
C SER A 146 -4.87 -13.63 7.11
N TRP A 147 -5.59 -13.95 6.03
CA TRP A 147 -5.14 -15.00 5.09
C TRP A 147 -5.09 -14.57 3.62
N VAL A 148 -5.56 -13.38 3.28
CA VAL A 148 -5.76 -12.97 1.89
C VAL A 148 -4.45 -12.84 1.12
N TRP A 149 -3.31 -12.65 1.77
CA TRP A 149 -2.07 -12.41 1.02
C TRP A 149 -1.48 -13.66 0.37
N GLN A 150 -1.57 -14.85 0.99
CA GLN A 150 -0.95 -16.07 0.43
C GLN A 150 -1.57 -16.47 -0.91
N ASP A 151 -2.85 -16.16 -1.12
CA ASP A 151 -3.59 -16.53 -2.34
C ASP A 151 -3.46 -15.50 -3.48
N PHE A 152 -2.88 -14.32 -3.20
CA PHE A 152 -2.71 -13.23 -4.17
C PHE A 152 -1.25 -12.86 -4.43
N ALA A 153 -0.31 -13.27 -3.56
CA ALA A 153 1.11 -13.36 -3.89
C ALA A 153 1.25 -14.31 -5.08
N LYS A 154 1.65 -13.79 -6.23
CA LYS A 154 1.84 -14.60 -7.43
C LYS A 154 2.75 -15.79 -7.12
N GLU A 155 2.30 -16.99 -7.50
CA GLU A 155 3.21 -18.07 -7.90
C GLU A 155 4.19 -17.51 -8.95
N PRO A 156 5.48 -17.92 -8.90
CA PRO A 156 6.58 -17.31 -9.66
C PRO A 156 6.35 -17.27 -11.18
#